data_AF-A0A6P0X556-F1
#
_entry.id   AF-A0A6P0X556-F1
#
_cell.length_a   1.000
_cell.length_b   1.000
_cell.length_c   1.000
_cell.angle_alpha   90.00
_cell.angle_beta   90.00
_cell.angle_gamma   90.00
#
_symmetry.space_group_name_H-M   'P 1'
#
loop_
_entity.id
_entity.type
_entity.pdbx_description
1 polymer ?
#
loop_
_entity_poly.entity_id
_entity_poly.type
_entity_poly.pdbx_seq_one_letter_code
_entity_poly.pdbx_strand_id
1 'polypeptide(L)'
;SHSTEVYIPLNINQSPFNVGLPIELPEFSPEQVQELTLKHQLDCNEAQLEQLREMIGGHPELVQQAFAYLRDYHDTKLEDILAIAPTEAGLYKHHLREHLLALQQDRKLAVAMKKIVDATSPVRVEVEETFKLESMGLVQKQGNEVMPRCLLYRLYFRDRLEVSQ
;
A
#
# COMPACT_ATOMS: atom_id res chain seq x y z
N SER A 1 -0.35 32.85 -24.91
CA SER A 1 -0.54 32.84 -23.44
C SER A 1 -0.65 31.38 -23.02
N HIS A 2 0.13 31.03 -22.00
CA HIS A 2 0.55 29.70 -21.60
C HIS A 2 -0.58 28.78 -21.11
N SER A 3 -0.40 27.46 -21.29
CA SER A 3 -0.26 26.48 -20.21
C SER A 3 -0.19 25.07 -20.80
N THR A 4 1.01 24.62 -21.16
CA THR A 4 1.27 23.17 -21.27
C THR A 4 1.47 22.65 -19.86
N GLU A 5 0.41 22.13 -19.26
CA GLU A 5 0.55 21.20 -18.13
C GLU A 5 1.36 20.02 -18.65
N VAL A 6 2.63 19.97 -18.26
CA VAL A 6 3.50 18.84 -18.53
C VAL A 6 3.00 17.69 -17.67
N TYR A 7 2.10 16.90 -18.23
CA TYR A 7 1.68 15.63 -17.67
C TYR A 7 2.92 14.72 -17.66
N ILE A 8 3.59 14.60 -16.52
CA ILE A 8 4.66 13.61 -16.35
C ILE A 8 3.97 12.25 -16.46
N PRO A 9 4.20 11.46 -17.53
CA PRO A 9 3.57 10.17 -17.64
C PRO A 9 4.21 9.27 -16.58
N LEU A 10 3.47 9.00 -15.50
CA LEU A 10 3.72 7.91 -14.57
C LEU A 10 3.52 6.61 -15.34
N ASN A 11 4.57 6.19 -16.04
CA ASN A 11 4.58 4.96 -16.80
C ASN A 11 4.78 3.80 -15.83
N ILE A 12 3.67 3.26 -15.32
CA ILE A 12 3.71 1.95 -14.66
C ILE A 12 2.74 0.96 -15.32
N ASN A 13 1.66 1.39 -15.97
CA ASN A 13 0.69 0.50 -16.65
C ASN A 13 -0.13 1.17 -17.76
N GLN A 14 0.48 1.96 -18.65
CA GLN A 14 -0.29 2.52 -19.77
C GLN A 14 -0.35 1.53 -20.94
N SER A 15 -1.38 0.67 -20.91
CA SER A 15 -2.02 0.25 -22.15
C SER A 15 -2.56 1.51 -22.84
N PRO A 16 -2.39 1.67 -24.17
CA PRO A 16 -2.92 2.82 -24.92
C PRO A 16 -4.45 2.95 -24.88
N PHE A 17 -5.14 2.03 -24.19
CA PHE A 17 -6.58 1.99 -23.99
C PHE A 17 -7.06 2.55 -22.63
N ASN A 18 -6.18 3.10 -21.78
CA ASN A 18 -6.60 3.77 -20.53
C ASN A 18 -7.21 5.17 -20.77
N VAL A 19 -8.07 5.30 -21.79
CA VAL A 19 -8.88 6.49 -22.13
C VAL A 19 -10.23 6.50 -21.38
N GLY A 20 -10.24 6.03 -20.14
CA GLY A 20 -11.37 6.11 -19.23
C GLY A 20 -11.09 7.11 -18.11
N LEU A 21 -12.13 7.73 -17.55
CA LEU A 21 -12.00 8.44 -16.27
C LEU A 21 -11.34 7.51 -15.25
N PRO A 22 -10.27 7.93 -14.55
CA PRO A 22 -9.69 7.12 -13.50
C PRO A 22 -10.74 6.90 -12.42
N ILE A 23 -11.22 5.67 -12.30
CA ILE A 23 -12.06 5.26 -11.17
C ILE A 23 -11.09 4.96 -10.04
N GLU A 24 -10.93 5.90 -9.11
CA GLU A 24 -10.24 5.62 -7.86
C GLU A 24 -11.07 4.61 -7.07
N LEU A 25 -10.48 3.44 -6.79
CA LEU A 25 -11.08 2.45 -5.89
C LEU A 25 -10.80 2.93 -4.46
N PRO A 26 -11.83 3.38 -3.71
CA PRO A 26 -11.62 3.77 -2.34
C PRO A 26 -11.20 2.56 -1.49
N GLU A 27 -10.52 2.84 -0.39
CA GLU A 27 -10.27 1.84 0.62
C GLU A 27 -11.58 1.29 1.20
N PHE A 28 -11.58 0.02 1.54
CA PHE A 28 -12.67 -0.57 2.29
C PHE A 28 -12.77 0.06 3.67
N SER A 29 -13.96 0.51 4.00
CA SER A 29 -14.30 0.92 5.36
C SER A 29 -14.27 -0.29 6.31
N PRO A 30 -14.12 -0.08 7.63
CA PRO A 30 -14.25 -1.16 8.61
C PRO A 30 -15.48 -2.04 8.39
N GLU A 31 -16.62 -1.41 8.09
CA GLU A 31 -17.90 -2.10 7.86
C GLU A 31 -17.83 -2.96 6.58
N GLN A 32 -17.17 -2.47 5.53
CA GLN A 32 -16.98 -3.22 4.29
C GLN A 32 -16.01 -4.41 4.47
N VAL A 33 -14.94 -4.23 5.25
CA VAL A 33 -14.02 -5.34 5.61
C VAL A 33 -14.77 -6.41 6.40
N GLN A 34 -15.62 -6.01 7.35
CA GLN A 34 -16.48 -6.92 8.11
C GLN A 34 -17.54 -7.61 7.24
N GLU A 35 -18.16 -6.90 6.31
CA GLU A 35 -19.13 -7.50 5.39
C GLU A 35 -18.47 -8.57 4.50
N LEU A 36 -17.23 -8.33 4.09
CA LEU A 36 -16.45 -9.28 3.30
C LEU A 36 -16.10 -10.53 4.11
N THR A 37 -15.81 -10.45 5.41
CA THR A 37 -15.51 -11.66 6.21
C THR A 37 -16.71 -12.59 6.28
N LEU A 38 -17.91 -12.02 6.44
CA LEU A 38 -19.17 -12.77 6.41
C LEU A 38 -19.41 -13.43 5.06
N LYS A 39 -19.17 -12.71 3.95
CA LYS A 39 -19.31 -13.26 2.59
C LYS A 39 -18.33 -14.40 2.31
N HIS A 40 -17.12 -14.32 2.88
CA HIS A 40 -16.09 -15.34 2.75
C HIS A 40 -16.20 -16.47 3.79
N GLN A 41 -17.19 -16.42 4.69
CA GLN A 41 -17.40 -17.39 5.77
C GLN A 41 -16.15 -17.58 6.63
N LEU A 42 -15.45 -16.49 6.91
CA LEU A 42 -14.25 -16.49 7.75
C LEU A 42 -14.63 -16.25 9.21
N ASP A 43 -14.16 -17.12 10.10
CA ASP A 43 -14.32 -16.99 11.55
C ASP A 43 -13.32 -15.97 12.14
N CYS A 44 -13.34 -14.74 11.64
CA CYS A 44 -12.52 -13.64 12.17
C CYS A 44 -13.28 -12.86 13.24
N ASN A 45 -12.67 -12.69 14.41
CA ASN A 45 -13.20 -11.81 15.45
C ASN A 45 -12.81 -10.34 15.22
N GLU A 46 -13.41 -9.42 15.97
CA GLU A 46 -13.17 -7.98 15.83
C GLU A 46 -11.70 -7.59 16.04
N ALA A 47 -11.00 -8.22 16.98
CA ALA A 47 -9.58 -7.94 17.23
C ALA A 47 -8.69 -8.37 16.05
N GLN A 48 -9.00 -9.50 15.42
CA GLN A 48 -8.33 -9.98 14.21
C GLN A 48 -8.56 -9.04 13.02
N LEU A 49 -9.78 -8.51 12.88
CA LEU A 49 -10.08 -7.53 11.84
C LEU A 49 -9.36 -6.20 12.06
N GLU A 50 -9.23 -5.76 13.31
CA GLU A 50 -8.45 -4.58 13.63
C GLU A 50 -6.96 -4.77 13.29
N GLN A 51 -6.38 -5.94 13.62
CA GLN A 51 -5.00 -6.27 13.25
C GLN A 51 -4.79 -6.30 11.73
N LEU A 52 -5.74 -6.87 10.98
CA LEU A 52 -5.71 -6.85 9.53
C LEU A 52 -5.70 -5.40 9.02
N ARG A 53 -6.66 -4.59 9.49
CA ARG A 53 -6.80 -3.19 9.08
C ARG A 53 -5.57 -2.35 9.43
N GLU A 54 -4.96 -2.58 10.58
CA GLU A 54 -3.70 -1.91 10.94
C GLU A 54 -2.57 -2.34 9.99
N MET A 55 -2.46 -3.63 9.69
CA MET A 55 -1.41 -4.15 8.81
C MET A 55 -1.55 -3.65 7.37
N ILE A 56 -2.70 -3.82 6.74
CA ILE A 56 -2.87 -3.59 5.29
C ILE A 56 -3.77 -2.41 4.92
N GLY A 57 -4.34 -1.71 5.91
CA GLY A 57 -5.32 -0.65 5.69
C GLY A 57 -6.64 -1.22 5.16
N GLY A 58 -7.34 -0.42 4.34
CA GLY A 58 -8.51 -0.88 3.59
C GLY A 58 -8.20 -1.24 2.13
N HIS A 59 -6.95 -1.55 1.77
CA HIS A 59 -6.59 -1.78 0.37
C HIS A 59 -7.35 -2.98 -0.23
N PRO A 60 -8.28 -2.79 -1.19
CA PRO A 60 -9.19 -3.85 -1.61
C PRO A 60 -8.49 -5.13 -2.07
N GLU A 61 -7.39 -4.98 -2.81
CA GLU A 61 -6.60 -6.11 -3.30
C GLU A 61 -5.93 -6.90 -2.16
N LEU A 62 -5.33 -6.21 -1.18
CA LEU A 62 -4.60 -6.88 -0.10
C LEU A 62 -5.57 -7.61 0.85
N VAL A 63 -6.75 -7.02 1.07
CA VAL A 63 -7.83 -7.62 1.85
C VAL A 63 -8.34 -8.88 1.15
N GLN A 64 -8.60 -8.79 -0.16
CA GLN A 64 -9.04 -9.94 -0.95
C GLN A 64 -8.00 -11.07 -0.97
N GLN A 65 -6.71 -10.76 -1.10
CA GLN A 65 -5.64 -11.75 -1.04
C GLN A 65 -5.60 -12.46 0.32
N ALA A 66 -5.70 -11.72 1.44
CA ALA A 66 -5.76 -12.32 2.78
C ALA A 66 -6.97 -13.25 2.93
N PHE A 67 -8.16 -12.81 2.49
CA PHE A 67 -9.39 -13.58 2.65
C PHE A 67 -9.44 -14.80 1.76
N ALA A 68 -8.94 -14.70 0.52
CA ALA A 68 -8.78 -15.85 -0.34
C ALA A 68 -7.83 -16.88 0.28
N TYR A 69 -6.70 -16.44 0.83
CA TYR A 69 -5.74 -17.33 1.47
C TYR A 69 -6.32 -18.02 2.71
N LEU A 70 -6.98 -17.28 3.61
CA LEU A 70 -7.61 -17.86 4.80
C LEU A 70 -8.71 -18.88 4.47
N ARG A 71 -9.48 -18.62 3.41
CA ARG A 71 -10.51 -19.54 2.93
C ARG A 71 -9.89 -20.83 2.38
N ASP A 72 -8.79 -20.72 1.65
CA ASP A 72 -8.16 -21.88 1.00
C ASP A 72 -7.33 -22.72 2.02
N TYR A 73 -6.89 -22.11 3.12
CA TYR A 73 -6.07 -22.73 4.17
C TYR A 73 -6.66 -22.57 5.58
N HIS A 74 -7.72 -23.32 5.87
CA HIS A 74 -8.49 -23.23 7.12
C HIS A 74 -7.69 -23.42 8.44
N ASP A 75 -6.56 -24.13 8.41
CA ASP A 75 -5.72 -24.34 9.59
C ASP A 75 -4.79 -23.14 9.89
N THR A 76 -4.69 -22.19 8.96
CA THR A 76 -3.79 -21.04 9.11
C THR A 76 -4.47 -19.92 9.88
N LYS A 77 -3.76 -19.39 10.87
CA LYS A 77 -4.24 -18.25 11.66
C LYS A 77 -3.86 -16.94 10.99
N LEU A 78 -4.76 -15.95 11.08
CA LEU A 78 -4.50 -14.63 10.53
C LEU A 78 -3.23 -14.01 11.14
N GLU A 79 -3.00 -14.19 12.43
CA GLU A 79 -1.84 -13.63 13.12
C GLU A 79 -0.51 -14.14 12.53
N ASP A 80 -0.47 -15.42 12.14
CA ASP A 80 0.72 -16.04 11.53
C ASP A 80 0.98 -15.45 10.14
N ILE A 81 -0.07 -15.18 9.36
CA ILE A 81 0.03 -14.51 8.05
C ILE A 81 0.56 -13.09 8.23
N LEU A 82 0.00 -12.33 9.18
CA LEU A 82 0.37 -10.93 9.41
C LEU A 82 1.79 -10.79 9.97
N ALA A 83 2.27 -11.75 10.77
CA ALA A 83 3.62 -11.74 11.33
C ALA A 83 4.71 -11.75 10.24
N ILE A 84 4.49 -12.48 9.14
CA ILE A 84 5.45 -12.57 8.03
C ILE A 84 5.05 -11.71 6.81
N ALA A 85 3.90 -11.04 6.86
CA ALA A 85 3.37 -10.21 5.78
C ALA A 85 4.38 -9.22 5.18
N PRO A 86 5.19 -8.48 5.97
CA PRO A 86 6.17 -7.52 5.43
C PRO A 86 7.50 -8.19 5.04
N THR A 87 7.51 -9.46 4.62
CA THR A 87 8.75 -10.19 4.31
C THR A 87 8.71 -10.85 2.92
N GLU A 88 9.84 -11.34 2.45
CA GLU A 88 9.93 -12.13 1.20
C GLU A 88 9.22 -13.49 1.26
N ALA A 89 8.91 -13.97 2.46
CA ALA A 89 8.13 -15.18 2.68
C ALA A 89 6.63 -14.88 2.78
N GLY A 90 6.24 -13.61 2.97
CA GLY A 90 4.88 -13.18 3.20
C GLY A 90 3.97 -13.29 1.98
N LEU A 91 2.67 -13.25 2.27
CA LEU A 91 1.60 -13.30 1.26
C LEU A 91 1.74 -12.20 0.20
N TYR A 92 2.15 -11.00 0.63
CA TYR A 92 2.21 -9.80 -0.22
C TYR A 92 3.55 -9.58 -0.93
N LYS A 93 4.45 -10.57 -0.93
CA LYS A 93 5.82 -10.40 -1.47
C LYS A 93 5.87 -9.89 -2.91
N HIS A 94 4.94 -10.31 -3.76
CA HIS A 94 4.93 -9.92 -5.17
C HIS A 94 4.60 -8.43 -5.30
N HIS A 95 3.47 -8.01 -4.70
CA HIS A 95 3.04 -6.62 -4.58
C HIS A 95 4.15 -5.70 -4.04
N LEU A 96 4.78 -6.11 -2.94
CA LEU A 96 5.83 -5.33 -2.29
C LEU A 96 7.09 -5.21 -3.15
N ARG A 97 7.49 -6.28 -3.84
CA ARG A 97 8.65 -6.26 -4.75
C ARG A 97 8.42 -5.35 -5.95
N GLU A 98 7.23 -5.37 -6.54
CA GLU A 98 6.90 -4.50 -7.68
C GLU A 98 7.03 -3.03 -7.31
N HIS A 99 6.48 -2.64 -6.17
CA HIS A 99 6.66 -1.29 -5.63
C HIS A 99 8.12 -0.99 -5.28
N LEU A 100 8.87 -1.91 -4.68
CA LEU A 100 10.29 -1.72 -4.38
C LEU A 100 11.11 -1.44 -5.65
N LEU A 101 10.89 -2.23 -6.70
CA LEU A 101 11.56 -2.05 -7.99
C LEU A 101 11.22 -0.69 -8.61
N ALA A 102 9.95 -0.26 -8.55
CA ALA A 102 9.54 1.05 -9.03
C ALA A 102 10.19 2.20 -8.23
N LEU A 103 10.27 2.07 -6.89
CA LEU A 103 10.94 3.05 -6.04
C LEU A 103 12.44 3.14 -6.35
N GLN A 104 13.12 2.01 -6.57
CA GLN A 104 14.56 1.98 -6.84
C GLN A 104 14.95 2.56 -8.20
N GLN A 105 14.01 2.70 -9.14
CA GLN A 105 14.24 3.36 -10.42
C GLN A 105 14.40 4.89 -10.28
N ASP A 106 13.88 5.49 -9.21
CA ASP A 106 13.98 6.92 -8.94
C ASP A 106 14.57 7.15 -7.53
N ARG A 107 15.86 7.55 -7.48
CA ARG A 107 16.57 7.79 -6.21
C ARG A 107 15.85 8.81 -5.33
N LYS A 108 15.23 9.85 -5.89
CA LYS A 108 14.53 10.86 -5.07
C LYS A 108 13.28 10.26 -4.43
N LEU A 109 12.56 9.45 -5.20
CA LEU A 109 11.36 8.75 -4.74
C LEU A 109 11.68 7.75 -3.63
N ALA A 110 12.75 6.96 -3.79
CA ALA A 110 13.25 6.04 -2.76
C ALA A 110 13.64 6.78 -1.46
N VAL A 111 14.36 7.90 -1.57
CA VAL A 111 14.75 8.72 -0.40
C VAL A 111 13.51 9.32 0.29
N ALA A 112 12.55 9.82 -0.48
CA ALA A 112 11.30 10.35 0.06
C ALA A 112 10.51 9.25 0.80
N MET A 113 10.34 8.08 0.17
CA MET A 113 9.64 6.95 0.80
C MET A 113 10.35 6.50 2.07
N LYS A 114 11.68 6.40 2.06
CA LYS A 114 12.47 6.04 3.24
C LYS A 114 12.26 7.03 4.40
N LYS A 115 12.30 8.33 4.11
CA LYS A 115 12.00 9.38 5.10
C LYS A 115 10.60 9.21 5.72
N ILE A 116 9.60 8.89 4.90
CA ILE A 116 8.20 8.73 5.33
C ILE A 116 8.04 7.49 6.22
N VAL A 117 8.63 6.35 5.84
CA VAL A 117 8.51 5.12 6.63
C VAL A 117 9.34 5.13 7.91
N ASP A 118 10.40 5.92 7.99
CA ASP A 118 11.19 6.09 9.22
C ASP A 118 10.51 7.03 10.24
N ALA A 119 9.75 8.02 9.78
CA ALA A 119 9.11 9.00 10.64
C ALA A 119 7.95 8.43 11.48
N THR A 120 7.86 8.79 12.75
CA THR A 120 6.76 8.40 13.66
C THR A 120 5.52 9.27 13.53
N SER A 121 5.64 10.43 12.89
CA SER A 121 4.57 11.38 12.59
C SER A 121 4.53 11.68 11.08
N PRO A 122 3.46 12.29 10.56
CA PRO A 122 3.45 12.79 9.19
C PRO A 122 4.64 13.70 8.92
N VAL A 123 5.17 13.65 7.70
CA VAL A 123 6.32 14.45 7.29
C VAL A 123 6.07 15.13 5.95
N ARG A 124 6.70 16.28 5.78
CA ARG A 124 6.74 16.96 4.48
C ARG A 124 7.84 16.37 3.60
N VAL A 125 7.45 16.01 2.38
CA VAL A 125 8.36 15.71 1.27
C VAL A 125 8.05 16.65 0.11
N GLU A 126 8.92 16.64 -0.90
CA GLU A 126 8.74 17.44 -2.10
C GLU A 126 7.43 17.08 -2.83
N VAL A 127 6.86 18.05 -3.54
CA VAL A 127 5.51 17.95 -4.11
C VAL A 127 5.43 16.86 -5.19
N GLU A 128 6.48 16.74 -6.02
CA GLU A 128 6.54 15.74 -7.08
C GLU A 128 6.56 14.32 -6.51
N GLU A 129 7.39 14.07 -5.50
CA GLU A 129 7.51 12.78 -4.81
C GLU A 129 6.23 12.46 -4.03
N THR A 130 5.59 13.46 -3.40
CA THR A 130 4.28 13.30 -2.75
C THR A 130 3.25 12.78 -3.75
N PHE A 131 3.14 13.44 -4.91
CA PHE A 131 2.16 13.07 -5.93
C PHE A 131 2.43 11.68 -6.49
N LYS A 132 3.69 11.33 -6.80
CA LYS A 132 4.06 10.00 -7.30
C LYS A 132 3.75 8.90 -6.27
N LEU A 133 4.17 9.08 -5.02
CA LEU A 133 3.94 8.07 -3.96
C LEU A 133 2.45 7.89 -3.65
N GLU A 134 1.66 8.96 -3.68
CA GLU A 134 0.21 8.89 -3.52
C GLU A 134 -0.44 8.16 -4.70
N SER A 135 -0.03 8.46 -5.94
CA SER A 135 -0.51 7.81 -7.16
C SER A 135 -0.17 6.31 -7.20
N MET A 136 0.94 5.92 -6.56
CA MET A 136 1.31 4.51 -6.37
C MET A 136 0.52 3.83 -5.24
N GLY A 137 -0.31 4.56 -4.50
CA GLY A 137 -1.06 4.04 -3.36
C GLY A 137 -0.19 3.73 -2.14
N LEU A 138 1.04 4.22 -2.06
CA LEU A 138 1.97 3.88 -0.98
C LEU A 138 1.83 4.77 0.27
N VAL A 139 1.33 5.98 0.08
CA VAL A 139 1.19 6.99 1.14
C VAL A 139 -0.23 7.57 1.16
N GLN A 140 -0.55 8.24 2.26
CA GLN A 140 -1.74 9.07 2.41
C GLN A 140 -1.33 10.46 2.89
N LYS A 141 -2.07 11.49 2.45
CA LYS A 141 -1.85 12.87 2.86
C LYS A 141 -2.57 13.18 4.17
N GLN A 142 -1.91 13.96 5.02
CA GLN A 142 -2.50 14.63 6.16
C GLN A 142 -2.18 16.12 6.06
N GLY A 143 -3.11 16.89 5.47
CA GLY A 143 -2.84 18.27 5.11
C GLY A 143 -1.72 18.38 4.07
N ASN A 144 -0.63 19.07 4.43
CA ASN A 144 0.57 19.23 3.58
C ASN A 144 1.67 18.21 3.88
N GLU A 145 1.39 17.22 4.71
CA GLU A 145 2.32 16.17 5.13
C GLU A 145 1.82 14.82 4.63
N VAL A 146 2.69 13.82 4.67
CA VAL A 146 2.40 12.46 4.23
C VAL A 146 2.84 11.45 5.27
N MET A 147 2.15 10.32 5.29
CA MET A 147 2.49 9.15 6.10
C MET A 147 2.31 7.87 5.27
N PRO A 148 2.95 6.75 5.65
CA PRO A 148 2.68 5.47 5.01
C PRO A 148 1.19 5.14 5.09
N ARG A 149 0.62 4.60 4.00
CA ARG A 149 -0.80 4.26 3.94
C ARG A 149 -1.18 3.16 4.95
N CYS A 150 -0.30 2.19 5.15
CA CYS A 150 -0.51 1.09 6.10
C CYS A 150 0.80 0.63 6.73
N LEU A 151 0.70 -0.17 7.80
CA LEU A 151 1.86 -0.69 8.53
C LEU A 151 2.71 -1.64 7.67
N LEU A 152 2.09 -2.39 6.75
CA LEU A 152 2.78 -3.28 5.81
C LEU A 152 3.86 -2.54 5.03
N TYR A 153 3.51 -1.39 4.42
CA TYR A 153 4.45 -0.56 3.67
C TYR A 153 5.50 0.04 4.58
N ARG A 154 5.10 0.51 5.77
CA ARG A 154 6.04 1.04 6.76
C ARG A 154 7.11 0.01 7.11
N LEU A 155 6.73 -1.21 7.45
CA LEU A 155 7.66 -2.26 7.87
C LEU A 155 8.55 -2.73 6.72
N TYR A 156 7.96 -3.03 5.56
CA TYR A 156 8.70 -3.56 4.42
C TYR A 156 9.70 -2.55 3.84
N PHE A 157 9.27 -1.32 3.55
CA PHE A 157 10.16 -0.33 2.93
C PHE A 157 11.16 0.26 3.92
N ARG A 158 10.88 0.24 5.23
CA ARG A 158 11.87 0.60 6.25
C ARG A 158 13.05 -0.36 6.24
N ASP A 159 12.79 -1.65 6.07
CA ASP A 159 13.81 -2.70 5.96
C ASP A 159 14.57 -2.64 4.63
N ARG A 160 13.86 -2.44 3.51
CA ARG A 160 14.43 -2.61 2.16
C ARG A 160 14.99 -1.38 1.48
N LEU A 161 14.58 -0.18 1.90
CA LEU A 161 15.15 1.04 1.35
C LEU A 161 16.37 1.44 2.16
N GLU A 162 17.55 1.22 1.59
CA GLU A 162 18.80 1.77 2.10
C GLU A 162 19.02 3.16 1.50
N VAL A 163 19.26 4.16 2.35
CA VAL A 163 19.78 5.45 1.88
C VAL A 163 21.27 5.28 1.69
N SER A 164 21.71 4.88 0.50
CA SER A 164 23.13 4.99 0.15
C SER A 164 23.50 6.48 0.18
N GLN A 165 24.44 6.86 1.06
CA GLN A 165 24.98 8.22 1.18
C GLN A 165 25.60 8.66 -0.16
#